data_AF-A0A258IA08-F1
#
_entry.id   AF-A0A258IA08-F1
#
_cell.length_a   1.000
_cell.length_b   1.000
_cell.length_c   1.000
_cell.angle_alpha   90.00
_cell.angle_beta   90.00
_cell.angle_gamma   90.00
#
_symmetry.space_group_name_H-M   'P 1'
#
loop_
_entity.id
_entity.type
_entity.pdbx_description
1 polymer ?
#
loop_
_entity_poly.entity_id
_entity_poly.type
_entity_poly.pdbx_seq_one_letter_code
_entity_poly.pdbx_strand_id
1 'polypeptide(L)'
;MPGPSPLDDPKKAAYAWARYRRLMRFMFAFTVVTVIVALTVIYTQVENVSPHFFIATALGIGFSMLLMSALMGLVFLSSGTGHDESVENSLDDLDPQAPPPFDHRKARWKD
;
A
#
# COMPACT_ATOMS: atom_id res chain seq x y z
N MET A 1 26.78 -15.92 6.26
CA MET A 1 25.39 -16.43 6.21
C MET A 1 24.50 -15.19 6.24
N PRO A 2 23.73 -14.88 5.19
CA PRO A 2 22.83 -13.72 5.21
C PRO A 2 21.87 -13.84 6.40
N GLY A 3 21.66 -12.74 7.13
CA GLY A 3 20.71 -12.70 8.24
C GLY A 3 19.27 -12.95 7.76
N PRO A 4 18.39 -13.48 8.63
CA PRO A 4 17.00 -13.78 8.26
C PRO A 4 16.30 -12.56 7.68
N SER A 5 15.62 -12.74 6.55
CA SER A 5 14.98 -11.64 5.84
C SER A 5 13.78 -11.12 6.66
N PRO A 6 13.59 -9.79 6.79
CA PRO A 6 12.44 -9.21 7.49
C PRO A 6 11.05 -9.57 6.91
N LEU A 7 10.98 -10.30 5.79
CA LEU A 7 9.76 -10.83 5.18
C LEU A 7 9.26 -12.14 5.81
N ASP A 8 10.05 -12.77 6.69
CA ASP A 8 9.65 -13.98 7.44
C ASP A 8 8.82 -13.67 8.70
N ASP A 9 8.52 -12.40 8.97
CA ASP A 9 7.72 -11.99 10.13
C ASP A 9 6.25 -11.71 9.74
N PRO A 10 5.35 -12.73 9.79
CA PRO A 10 3.97 -12.62 9.34
C PRO A 10 3.17 -11.54 10.09
N LYS A 11 3.64 -11.11 11.27
CA LYS A 11 3.00 -10.06 12.07
C LYS A 11 3.14 -8.68 11.44
N LYS A 12 4.29 -8.35 10.82
CA LYS A 12 4.51 -7.06 10.16
C LYS A 12 3.73 -6.95 8.85
N ALA A 13 3.74 -8.02 8.05
CA ALA A 13 2.98 -8.08 6.80
C ALA A 13 1.46 -7.96 7.03
N ALA A 14 0.93 -8.65 8.06
CA ALA A 14 -0.49 -8.58 8.42
C ALA A 14 -0.93 -7.16 8.81
N TYR A 15 -0.10 -6.43 9.55
CA TYR A 15 -0.38 -5.05 9.94
C TYR A 15 -0.40 -4.09 8.75
N ALA A 16 0.57 -4.19 7.84
CA ALA A 16 0.60 -3.38 6.61
C ALA A 16 -0.64 -3.63 5.73
N TRP A 17 -1.05 -4.90 5.59
CA TRP A 17 -2.21 -5.29 4.79
C TRP A 17 -3.54 -4.87 5.41
N ALA A 18 -3.64 -4.83 6.75
CA ALA A 18 -4.81 -4.30 7.44
C ALA A 18 -5.02 -2.80 7.18
N ARG A 19 -3.93 -2.02 7.16
CA ARG A 19 -3.97 -0.58 6.83
C ARG A 19 -4.39 -0.35 5.39
N TYR A 20 -3.81 -1.08 4.44
CA TYR A 20 -4.17 -1.00 3.02
C TYR A 20 -5.66 -1.27 2.79
N ARG A 21 -6.21 -2.34 3.38
CA ARG A 21 -7.64 -2.65 3.28
C ARG A 21 -8.55 -1.56 3.85
N ARG A 22 -8.16 -0.94 4.97
CA ARG A 22 -8.94 0.16 5.56
C ARG A 22 -8.99 1.35 4.60
N LEU A 23 -7.87 1.73 3.98
CA LEU A 23 -7.82 2.79 2.98
C LEU A 23 -8.64 2.45 1.73
N MET A 24 -8.49 1.22 1.20
CA MET A 24 -9.25 0.76 0.05
C MET A 24 -10.77 0.76 0.29
N ARG A 25 -11.21 0.51 1.53
CA ARG A 25 -12.63 0.65 1.90
C ARG A 25 -13.14 2.09 1.79
N PHE A 26 -12.33 3.07 2.19
CA PHE A 26 -12.68 4.48 2.04
C PHE A 26 -12.69 4.90 0.57
N MET A 27 -11.69 4.47 -0.21
CA MET A 27 -11.65 4.70 -1.65
C MET A 27 -12.84 4.07 -2.37
N PHE A 28 -13.24 2.86 -1.98
CA PHE A 28 -14.43 2.21 -2.51
C PHE A 28 -15.70 2.99 -2.21
N ALA A 29 -15.90 3.44 -0.95
CA ALA A 29 -17.04 4.27 -0.59
C ALA A 29 -17.10 5.57 -1.42
N PHE A 30 -15.95 6.23 -1.59
CA PHE A 30 -15.85 7.43 -2.42
C PHE A 30 -16.18 7.16 -3.90
N THR A 31 -15.67 6.07 -4.46
CA THR A 31 -15.98 5.65 -5.83
C THR A 31 -17.47 5.36 -6.00
N VAL A 32 -18.10 4.68 -5.05
CA VAL A 32 -19.56 4.42 -5.07
C VAL A 32 -20.35 5.72 -5.07
N VAL A 33 -19.99 6.68 -4.21
CA VAL A 33 -20.63 8.00 -4.20
C VAL A 33 -20.46 8.71 -5.55
N THR A 34 -19.26 8.67 -6.12
CA THR A 34 -18.97 9.29 -7.43
C THR A 34 -19.79 8.65 -8.55
N VAL A 35 -19.88 7.31 -8.58
CA VAL A 35 -20.69 6.58 -9.56
C VAL A 35 -22.17 6.94 -9.41
N ILE A 36 -22.71 7.00 -8.19
CA ILE A 36 -24.10 7.41 -7.96
C ILE A 36 -24.34 8.82 -8.53
N VAL A 37 -23.48 9.79 -8.19
CA VAL A 37 -23.59 11.16 -8.70
C VAL A 37 -23.55 11.20 -10.22
N ALA A 38 -22.60 10.48 -10.84
CA ALA A 38 -22.49 10.42 -12.31
C ALA A 38 -23.76 9.84 -12.95
N LEU A 39 -24.30 8.75 -12.40
CA LEU A 39 -25.54 8.14 -12.92
C LEU A 39 -26.75 9.04 -12.71
N THR A 40 -26.86 9.74 -11.58
CA THR A 40 -27.93 10.72 -11.35
C THR A 40 -27.89 11.85 -12.37
N VAL A 41 -26.71 12.42 -12.65
CA VAL A 41 -26.54 13.47 -13.66
C VAL A 41 -26.97 12.97 -15.05
N ILE A 42 -26.52 11.77 -15.44
CA ILE A 42 -26.89 11.16 -16.72
C ILE A 42 -28.41 10.95 -16.80
N TYR A 43 -29.01 10.43 -15.73
CA TYR A 43 -30.44 10.16 -15.67
C TYR A 43 -31.28 11.43 -15.83
N THR A 44 -30.83 12.57 -15.30
CA THR A 44 -31.55 13.85 -15.44
C THR A 44 -31.41 14.52 -16.80
N GLN A 45 -30.34 14.22 -17.55
CA GLN A 45 -29.99 14.95 -18.76
C GLN A 45 -30.34 14.22 -20.06
N VAL A 46 -30.56 12.90 -20.02
CA VAL A 46 -30.72 12.09 -21.23
C VAL A 46 -32.00 11.26 -21.18
N GLU A 47 -32.94 11.58 -22.07
CA GLU A 47 -34.13 10.75 -22.32
C GLU A 47 -33.80 9.63 -23.34
N ASN A 48 -34.28 8.41 -23.10
CA ASN A 48 -34.13 7.22 -23.96
C ASN A 48 -32.73 6.57 -24.09
N VAL A 49 -31.98 6.41 -22.98
CA VAL A 49 -30.73 5.63 -22.99
C VAL A 49 -30.96 4.15 -22.66
N SER A 50 -30.28 3.26 -23.39
CA SER A 50 -30.31 1.81 -23.13
C SER A 50 -29.76 1.50 -21.72
N PRO A 51 -30.34 0.53 -20.98
CA PRO A 51 -29.84 0.09 -19.68
C PRO A 51 -28.35 -0.30 -19.68
N HIS A 52 -27.86 -0.81 -20.81
CA HIS A 52 -26.46 -1.21 -20.99
C HIS A 52 -25.50 -0.03 -20.84
N PHE A 53 -25.92 1.18 -21.22
CA PHE A 53 -25.10 2.38 -21.09
C PHE A 53 -24.80 2.69 -19.63
N PHE A 54 -25.82 2.66 -18.76
CA PHE A 54 -25.65 2.90 -17.33
C PHE A 54 -24.70 1.89 -16.68
N ILE A 55 -24.82 0.61 -17.04
CA ILE A 55 -23.94 -0.45 -16.54
C ILE A 55 -22.50 -0.24 -17.03
N ALA A 56 -22.32 0.06 -18.32
CA ALA A 56 -21.01 0.30 -18.91
C ALA A 56 -20.33 1.52 -18.29
N THR A 57 -21.06 2.62 -18.09
CA THR A 57 -20.54 3.83 -17.45
C THR A 57 -20.21 3.60 -15.98
N ALA A 58 -21.08 2.93 -15.23
CA ALA A 58 -20.83 2.60 -13.82
C ALA A 58 -19.59 1.71 -13.66
N LEU A 59 -19.47 0.67 -14.50
CA LEU A 59 -18.29 -0.19 -14.52
C LEU A 59 -17.05 0.56 -14.97
N GLY A 60 -17.11 1.40 -16.01
CA GLY A 60 -15.97 2.15 -16.51
C GLY A 60 -15.41 3.12 -15.46
N ILE A 61 -16.28 3.93 -14.85
CA ILE A 61 -15.90 4.88 -13.79
C ILE A 61 -15.43 4.11 -12.55
N GLY A 62 -16.23 3.15 -12.09
CA GLY A 62 -15.94 2.39 -10.88
C GLY A 62 -14.62 1.61 -10.99
N PHE A 63 -14.44 0.88 -12.08
CA PHE A 63 -13.24 0.08 -12.32
C PHE A 63 -11.99 0.95 -12.45
N SER A 64 -12.05 2.04 -13.23
CA SER A 64 -10.88 2.92 -13.41
C SER A 64 -10.44 3.58 -12.10
N MET A 65 -11.38 4.10 -11.30
CA MET A 65 -11.06 4.73 -10.01
C MET A 65 -10.53 3.72 -9.00
N LEU A 66 -11.12 2.53 -8.91
CA LEU A 66 -10.65 1.47 -8.01
C LEU A 66 -9.29 0.95 -8.44
N LEU A 67 -9.05 0.78 -9.74
CA LEU A 67 -7.77 0.35 -10.28
C LEU A 67 -6.69 1.39 -9.96
N MET A 68 -6.94 2.67 -10.23
CA MET A 68 -6.00 3.75 -9.91
C MET A 68 -5.68 3.79 -8.41
N SER A 69 -6.69 3.68 -7.56
CA SER A 69 -6.53 3.67 -6.10
C SER A 69 -5.75 2.44 -5.61
N ALA A 70 -6.05 1.26 -6.17
CA ALA A 70 -5.38 0.02 -5.84
C ALA A 70 -3.90 0.09 -6.20
N LEU A 71 -3.57 0.53 -7.41
CA LEU A 71 -2.19 0.66 -7.88
C LEU A 71 -1.41 1.62 -6.98
N MET A 72 -1.96 2.79 -6.68
CA MET A 72 -1.33 3.76 -5.78
C MET A 72 -1.14 3.18 -4.36
N GLY A 73 -2.11 2.45 -3.83
CA GLY A 73 -1.99 1.79 -2.53
C GLY A 73 -1.00 0.62 -2.51
N LEU A 74 -0.87 -0.12 -3.62
CA LEU A 74 0.15 -1.15 -3.82
C LEU A 74 1.56 -0.55 -3.85
N VAL A 75 1.74 0.61 -4.48
CA VAL A 75 3.02 1.37 -4.47
C VAL A 75 3.42 1.73 -3.03
N PHE A 76 2.48 2.23 -2.21
CA PHE A 76 2.76 2.53 -0.80
C PHE A 76 3.05 1.29 0.05
N LEU A 77 2.46 0.13 -0.29
CA LEU A 77 2.79 -1.13 0.36
C LEU A 77 4.20 -1.59 -0.04
N SER A 78 4.60 -1.37 -1.29
CA SER A 78 5.93 -1.71 -1.80
C SER A 78 7.04 -0.96 -1.07
N SER A 79 6.86 0.33 -0.77
CA SER A 79 7.86 1.12 -0.04
C SER A 79 7.79 0.90 1.47
N GLY A 80 6.60 0.62 2.03
CA GLY A 80 6.38 0.55 3.47
C GLY A 80 6.65 -0.80 4.14
N THR A 81 6.97 -1.87 3.39
CA THR A 81 7.23 -3.21 3.94
C THR A 81 8.66 -3.41 4.45
N GLY A 82 9.52 -2.38 4.41
CA GLY A 82 10.89 -2.43 4.91
C GLY A 82 11.89 -3.07 3.94
N HIS A 83 11.54 -3.16 2.64
CA HIS A 83 12.45 -3.65 1.62
C HIS A 83 13.69 -2.75 1.54
N ASP A 84 13.49 -1.43 1.51
CA ASP A 84 14.59 -0.47 1.37
C ASP A 84 15.41 -0.31 2.67
N GLU A 85 14.75 -0.31 3.83
CA GLU A 85 15.45 -0.28 5.14
C GLU A 85 16.30 -1.54 5.40
N SER A 86 15.92 -2.70 4.83
CA SER A 86 16.70 -3.93 4.95
C SER A 86 17.97 -3.93 4.10
N VAL A 87 18.00 -3.16 3.01
CA VAL A 87 19.18 -3.01 2.14
C VAL A 87 20.23 -2.13 2.80
N GLU A 88 19.82 -1.03 3.45
CA GLU A 88 20.74 -0.08 4.10
C GLU A 88 21.57 -0.74 5.22
N ASN A 89 20.93 -1.53 6.08
CA ASN A 89 21.62 -2.31 7.12
C ASN A 89 22.60 -3.35 6.55
N SER A 90 22.29 -3.94 5.39
CA SER A 90 23.15 -4.95 4.78
C SER A 90 24.36 -4.35 4.06
N LEU A 91 24.33 -3.05 3.72
CA LEU A 91 25.48 -2.34 3.14
C LEU A 91 26.48 -1.89 4.20
N ASP A 92 26.00 -1.45 5.37
CA ASP A 92 26.86 -1.10 6.51
C ASP A 92 27.70 -2.30 7.00
N ASP A 93 27.13 -3.51 6.96
CA ASP A 93 27.83 -4.77 7.29
C ASP A 93 28.87 -5.19 6.23
N LEU A 94 28.77 -4.66 5.00
CA LEU A 94 29.66 -4.97 3.88
C LEU A 94 30.70 -3.86 3.62
N ASP A 95 30.56 -2.69 4.25
CA ASP A 95 31.54 -1.61 4.17
C ASP A 95 32.82 -1.99 4.94
N PRO A 96 33.97 -2.19 4.25
CA PRO A 96 35.23 -2.55 4.90
C PRO A 96 35.78 -1.46 5.84
N GLN A 97 35.23 -0.24 5.79
CA GLN A 97 35.60 0.89 6.65
C GLN A 97 34.63 1.12 7.82
N ALA A 98 33.60 0.28 7.98
CA ALA A 98 32.66 0.42 9.09
C ALA A 98 33.38 0.25 10.45
N PRO A 99 33.14 1.16 11.43
CA PRO A 99 33.71 1.03 12.75
C PRO A 99 33.21 -0.26 13.44
N PRO A 100 34.07 -0.96 14.21
CA PRO A 100 33.71 -2.24 14.80
C PRO A 100 32.47 -2.11 15.71
N PRO A 101 31.58 -3.11 15.75
CA PRO A 101 30.37 -3.08 16.55
C PRO A 101 30.68 -2.72 18.01
N PHE A 102 30.01 -1.70 18.53
CA PHE A 102 30.24 -1.23 19.89
C PHE A 102 29.76 -2.30 20.89
N ASP A 103 30.72 -2.97 21.56
CA ASP A 103 30.42 -4.03 22.52
C ASP A 103 29.91 -3.43 23.84
N HIS A 104 28.60 -3.20 23.93
CA HIS A 104 27.91 -2.74 25.14
C HIS A 104 28.13 -3.67 26.35
N ARG A 105 28.55 -4.92 26.14
CA ARG A 105 28.78 -5.89 27.22
C ARG A 105 30.00 -5.52 28.09
N LYS A 106 30.98 -4.81 27.55
CA LYS A 106 32.20 -4.41 28.29
C LYS A 106 32.05 -3.13 29.09
N ALA A 107 31.07 -2.29 28.74
CA ALA A 107 30.82 -1.03 29.47
C ALA A 107 30.27 -1.28 30.88
N ARG A 108 29.49 -2.36 31.07
CA ARG A 108 28.82 -2.68 32.34
C ARG A 108 29.73 -3.29 33.43
N TRP A 109 30.98 -3.62 33.12
CA TRP A 109 31.89 -4.29 34.07
C TRP A 109 32.82 -3.32 34.83
N LYS A 110 32.78 -2.01 34.54
CA LYS A 110 33.73 -1.03 35.08
C LYS A 110 33.20 -0.17 36.24
N ASP A 111 32.01 -0.46 36.75
CA ASP A 111 31.44 0.16 37.96
C ASP A 111 31.36 -0.87 39.10
#